data_AF-A0A370FA50-F1
#
_entry.id   AF-A0A370FA50-F1
#
_cell.length_a   1.000
_cell.length_b   1.000
_cell.length_c   1.000
_cell.angle_alpha   90.00
_cell.angle_beta   90.00
_cell.angle_gamma   90.00
#
_symmetry.space_group_name_H-M   'P 1'
#
loop_
_entity.id
_entity.type
_entity.pdbx_description
1 polymer ?
#
loop_
_entity_poly.entity_id
_entity_poly.type
_entity_poly.pdbx_seq_one_letter_code
_entity_poly.pdbx_strand_id
1 'polypeptide(L)'
;MAPHTVTRLLGVVAVAGAAAVTGCAADAAHADDAAEYPWHTDIVATTFWVGEIFDPTAEDGSQVMSTYDANWIESYGGCDGVSADGDCRTEPRTADTGYFPKNMTPRENPFYLDLPFDDVNDETAFAQRGEVIPWADESPYREHVSDPAFSLMKNRWVRLSSGENTCYGQIEDAGPANYHDADYVFGSDDRRPADNEFDGAGLDVSPALNGCLGFRELDGLGDRVDWQFVDEDDVPPGPWRTIVTTSGVQQ
;
A
#
# COMPACT_ATOMS: atom_id res chain seq x y z
N MET A 1 -18.93 82.50 7.89
CA MET A 1 -20.37 82.16 7.93
C MET A 1 -20.47 80.69 8.30
N ALA A 2 -20.87 80.43 9.55
CA ALA A 2 -21.20 79.10 10.04
C ALA A 2 -22.67 79.13 10.44
N PRO A 3 -23.46 78.07 10.19
CA PRO A 3 -24.72 77.88 10.88
C PRO A 3 -24.67 76.66 11.82
N HIS A 4 -24.93 76.99 13.08
CA HIS A 4 -25.86 76.38 14.03
C HIS A 4 -26.26 74.89 13.92
N THR A 5 -26.03 74.26 15.07
CA THR A 5 -26.57 73.04 15.68
C THR A 5 -28.10 72.92 15.68
N VAL A 6 -28.65 71.71 15.51
CA VAL A 6 -29.83 71.21 16.24
C VAL A 6 -29.70 69.70 16.53
N THR A 7 -29.83 69.37 17.81
CA THR A 7 -29.92 68.05 18.44
C THR A 7 -31.26 67.36 18.17
N ARG A 8 -31.27 66.03 17.94
CA ARG A 8 -32.37 65.15 18.36
C ARG A 8 -31.90 63.79 18.87
N LEU A 9 -32.61 63.33 19.90
CA LEU A 9 -32.36 62.22 20.81
C LEU A 9 -32.47 60.82 20.19
N LEU A 10 -31.74 59.92 20.88
CA LEU A 10 -31.82 58.47 21.01
C LEU A 10 -33.05 57.74 20.44
N GLY A 11 -32.75 56.71 19.65
CA GLY A 11 -33.48 55.44 19.64
C GLY A 11 -32.45 54.31 19.82
N VAL A 12 -32.44 53.70 21.01
CA VAL A 12 -31.67 52.47 21.28
C VAL A 12 -32.44 51.32 20.65
N VAL A 13 -31.85 50.64 19.67
CA VAL A 13 -32.26 49.29 19.29
C VAL A 13 -31.05 48.40 19.54
N ALA A 14 -31.18 47.57 20.58
CA ALA A 14 -30.28 46.47 20.82
C ALA A 14 -30.48 45.42 19.72
N VAL A 15 -29.42 45.10 18.98
CA VAL A 15 -29.35 43.85 18.22
C VAL A 15 -28.23 43.04 18.84
N ALA A 16 -28.65 41.94 19.47
CA ALA A 16 -27.80 40.93 20.05
C ALA A 16 -26.93 40.27 18.96
N GLY A 17 -25.76 39.82 19.38
CA GLY A 17 -24.65 39.45 18.51
C GLY A 17 -24.81 38.15 17.73
N ALA A 18 -23.90 38.01 16.78
CA ALA A 18 -23.33 36.74 16.38
C ALA A 18 -21.85 37.01 16.08
N ALA A 19 -20.99 36.65 17.03
CA ALA A 19 -19.57 36.52 16.77
C ALA A 19 -19.39 35.31 15.85
N ALA A 20 -19.03 35.53 14.59
CA ALA A 20 -18.64 34.45 13.70
C ALA A 20 -17.27 33.96 14.16
N VAL A 21 -17.27 32.84 14.88
CA VAL A 21 -16.09 32.05 15.19
C VAL A 21 -15.68 31.39 13.88
N THR A 22 -14.63 31.88 13.22
CA THR A 22 -13.96 31.13 12.15
C THR A 22 -13.14 30.03 12.80
N GLY A 23 -13.83 28.95 13.17
CA GLY A 23 -13.26 27.67 13.57
C GLY A 23 -13.09 26.76 12.36
N CYS A 24 -12.04 25.93 12.44
CA CYS A 24 -11.49 25.05 11.43
C CYS A 24 -12.51 24.19 10.66
N ALA A 25 -12.22 23.97 9.38
CA ALA A 25 -12.68 22.80 8.62
C ALA A 25 -11.52 22.34 7.73
N ALA A 26 -10.49 21.78 8.38
CA ALA A 26 -9.92 20.55 7.83
C ALA A 26 -10.96 19.44 8.12
N ASP A 27 -11.00 18.40 7.30
CA ASP A 27 -12.03 17.35 7.23
C ASP A 27 -13.30 17.71 6.44
N ALA A 28 -13.16 17.62 5.11
CA ALA A 28 -14.25 17.21 4.22
C ALA A 28 -13.67 16.68 2.89
N ALA A 29 -12.70 15.78 2.95
CA ALA A 29 -12.22 15.00 1.80
C ALA A 29 -12.41 13.50 2.01
N HIS A 30 -13.50 13.11 2.69
CA HIS A 30 -13.99 11.74 2.79
C HIS A 30 -15.51 11.74 2.56
N ALA A 31 -15.94 12.30 1.43
CA ALA A 31 -17.34 12.32 1.05
C ALA A 31 -17.50 11.72 -0.35
N ASP A 32 -18.05 10.51 -0.37
CA ASP A 32 -18.93 9.95 -1.40
C ASP A 32 -18.37 9.56 -2.78
N ASP A 33 -17.23 8.88 -2.82
CA ASP A 33 -17.13 7.70 -3.69
C ASP A 33 -16.97 6.50 -2.75
N ALA A 34 -18.00 5.67 -2.64
CA ALA A 34 -17.82 4.36 -2.02
C ALA A 34 -16.86 3.60 -2.94
N ALA A 35 -15.56 3.64 -2.61
CA ALA A 35 -14.57 2.85 -3.30
C ALA A 35 -15.07 1.39 -3.31
N GLU A 36 -14.94 0.74 -4.46
CA GLU A 36 -15.31 -0.67 -4.66
C GLU A 36 -14.66 -1.59 -3.62
N TYR A 37 -13.51 -1.17 -3.09
CA TYR A 37 -12.75 -1.86 -2.07
C TYR A 37 -12.70 -1.06 -0.76
N PRO A 38 -12.79 -1.73 0.41
CA PRO A 38 -12.73 -1.05 1.71
C PRO A 38 -11.35 -0.46 1.98
N TRP A 39 -11.30 0.59 2.81
CA TRP A 39 -10.06 1.11 3.38
C TRP A 39 -9.65 0.32 4.61
N HIS A 40 -8.34 0.04 4.70
CA HIS A 40 -7.65 -0.42 5.89
C HIS A 40 -6.80 0.74 6.40
N THR A 41 -7.05 1.21 7.62
CA THR A 41 -6.44 2.45 8.13
C THR A 41 -5.43 2.20 9.23
N ASP A 42 -4.46 3.09 9.39
CA ASP A 42 -3.49 3.05 10.49
C ASP A 42 -2.76 1.69 10.63
N ILE A 43 -2.36 1.11 9.48
CA ILE A 43 -1.70 -0.19 9.39
C ILE A 43 -0.19 -0.01 9.46
N VAL A 44 0.49 -0.82 10.29
CA VAL A 44 1.97 -0.87 10.28
C VAL A 44 2.43 -1.46 8.96
N ALA A 45 3.35 -0.76 8.31
CA ALA A 45 3.99 -1.23 7.08
C ALA A 45 5.50 -1.27 7.26
N THR A 46 6.09 -2.41 6.94
CA THR A 46 7.53 -2.67 7.03
C THR A 46 8.13 -2.67 5.62
N THR A 47 9.45 -2.83 5.51
CA THR A 47 10.13 -2.77 4.21
C THR A 47 10.90 -4.05 3.98
N PHE A 48 10.64 -4.65 2.83
CA PHE A 48 11.31 -5.84 2.31
C PHE A 48 11.88 -5.56 0.93
N TRP A 49 12.85 -6.36 0.47
CA TRP A 49 13.39 -6.16 -0.86
C TRP A 49 13.77 -7.42 -1.62
N VAL A 50 13.63 -7.38 -2.95
CA VAL A 50 14.06 -8.50 -3.81
C VAL A 50 15.55 -8.77 -3.62
N GLY A 51 15.85 -10.00 -3.21
CA GLY A 51 17.19 -10.47 -2.89
C GLY A 51 17.58 -10.38 -1.41
N GLU A 52 16.71 -9.88 -0.53
CA GLU A 52 16.93 -9.91 0.92
C GLU A 52 17.06 -11.35 1.44
N ILE A 53 17.95 -11.53 2.40
CA ILE A 53 18.06 -12.75 3.20
C ILE A 53 17.97 -12.32 4.66
N PHE A 54 16.77 -12.41 5.22
CA PHE A 54 16.46 -12.02 6.60
C PHE A 54 16.90 -13.10 7.60
N ASP A 55 16.48 -14.34 7.39
CA ASP A 55 16.90 -15.53 8.13
C ASP A 55 17.15 -16.71 7.17
N PRO A 56 18.41 -17.06 6.88
CA PRO A 56 18.73 -18.15 5.95
C PRO A 56 18.34 -19.55 6.47
N THR A 57 17.83 -19.65 7.69
CA THR A 57 17.40 -20.91 8.32
C THR A 57 15.89 -21.05 8.45
N ALA A 58 15.14 -19.97 8.23
CA ALA A 58 13.68 -19.99 8.15
C ALA A 58 13.22 -20.37 6.73
N GLU A 59 12.01 -20.94 6.62
CA GLU A 59 11.43 -21.34 5.33
C GLU A 59 11.09 -20.12 4.46
N ASP A 60 10.67 -19.03 5.10
CA ASP A 60 10.26 -17.75 4.52
C ASP A 60 11.23 -16.61 4.84
N GLY A 61 12.45 -16.91 5.30
CA GLY A 61 13.41 -15.89 5.71
C GLY A 61 14.21 -15.25 4.57
N SER A 62 13.75 -15.33 3.32
CA SER A 62 14.49 -14.82 2.17
C SER A 62 13.58 -14.43 1.01
N GLN A 63 13.77 -13.21 0.52
CA GLN A 63 13.07 -12.61 -0.61
C GLN A 63 13.89 -12.73 -1.91
N VAL A 64 14.80 -13.71 -1.99
CA VAL A 64 15.44 -14.15 -3.24
C VAL A 64 14.42 -14.79 -4.18
N MET A 65 13.36 -15.35 -3.60
CA MET A 65 12.15 -15.85 -4.24
C MET A 65 10.95 -15.12 -3.62
N SER A 66 9.80 -15.15 -4.28
CA SER A 66 8.52 -14.78 -3.65
C SER A 66 7.55 -15.95 -3.66
N THR A 67 6.44 -15.80 -2.94
CA THR A 67 5.25 -16.66 -3.01
C THR A 67 4.85 -17.02 -4.44
N TYR A 68 5.05 -16.10 -5.38
CA TYR A 68 4.61 -16.26 -6.77
C TYR A 68 5.75 -16.44 -7.79
N ASP A 69 7.02 -16.33 -7.40
CA ASP A 69 8.15 -16.50 -8.30
C ASP A 69 9.37 -17.12 -7.60
N ALA A 70 9.64 -18.39 -7.91
CA ALA A 70 10.78 -19.15 -7.42
C ALA A 70 12.15 -18.67 -7.97
N ASN A 71 12.17 -17.74 -8.92
CA ASN A 71 13.37 -17.10 -9.48
C ASN A 71 13.25 -15.57 -9.42
N TRP A 72 12.61 -15.03 -8.38
CA TRP A 72 12.22 -13.62 -8.31
C TRP A 72 13.40 -12.66 -8.50
N ILE A 73 14.57 -12.93 -7.90
CA ILE A 73 15.75 -12.09 -8.09
C ILE A 73 16.20 -12.04 -9.57
N GLU A 74 16.15 -13.15 -10.30
CA GLU A 74 16.48 -13.19 -11.72
C GLU A 74 15.41 -12.51 -12.59
N SER A 75 14.13 -12.73 -12.27
CA SER A 75 12.98 -12.10 -12.93
C SER A 75 13.02 -10.58 -12.78
N TYR A 76 13.18 -10.08 -11.55
CA TYR A 76 13.32 -8.66 -11.23
C TYR A 76 14.57 -8.05 -11.87
N GLY A 77 15.63 -8.83 -12.03
CA GLY A 77 16.86 -8.45 -12.74
C GLY A 77 18.08 -8.22 -11.84
N GLY A 78 17.99 -8.58 -10.56
CA GLY A 78 19.07 -8.50 -9.57
C GLY A 78 18.57 -8.02 -8.21
N CYS A 79 19.52 -7.71 -7.33
CA CYS A 79 19.25 -7.12 -6.02
C CYS A 79 18.52 -5.76 -6.12
N ASP A 80 17.39 -5.61 -5.43
CA ASP A 80 16.72 -4.31 -5.26
C ASP A 80 17.41 -3.47 -4.17
N GLY A 81 18.60 -2.99 -4.50
CA GLY A 81 19.41 -2.22 -3.57
C GLY A 81 20.87 -2.15 -3.96
N VAL A 82 21.74 -2.39 -2.98
CA VAL A 82 23.19 -2.44 -3.12
C VAL A 82 23.65 -3.86 -2.85
N SER A 83 24.28 -4.49 -3.85
CA SER A 83 25.01 -5.74 -3.65
C SER A 83 26.39 -5.45 -3.08
N ALA A 84 26.69 -5.97 -1.89
CA ALA A 84 27.99 -5.85 -1.24
C ALA A 84 28.38 -7.17 -0.58
N ASP A 85 29.56 -7.69 -0.90
CA ASP A 85 30.13 -8.92 -0.33
C ASP A 85 29.23 -10.19 -0.44
N GLY A 86 28.32 -10.21 -1.42
CA GLY A 86 27.36 -11.29 -1.62
C GLY A 86 26.00 -11.05 -0.95
N ASP A 87 25.88 -10.00 -0.14
CA ASP A 87 24.62 -9.58 0.47
C ASP A 87 23.90 -8.58 -0.44
N CYS A 88 22.57 -8.68 -0.51
CA CYS A 88 21.72 -7.63 -1.04
C CYS A 88 21.17 -6.80 0.11
N ARG A 89 21.47 -5.50 0.13
CA ARG A 89 20.95 -4.56 1.14
C ARG A 89 20.12 -3.48 0.46
N THR A 90 19.00 -3.11 1.05
CA THR A 90 18.17 -1.99 0.55
C THR A 90 18.92 -0.65 0.56
N GLU A 91 18.40 0.34 -0.19
CA GLU A 91 18.92 1.70 -0.23
C GLU A 91 17.80 2.76 -0.32
N PRO A 92 18.02 4.01 0.17
CA PRO A 92 16.99 5.05 0.12
C PRO A 92 16.61 5.45 -1.32
N ARG A 93 15.31 5.59 -1.59
CA ARG A 93 14.75 6.01 -2.88
C ARG A 93 14.31 7.47 -2.86
N THR A 94 14.43 8.17 -4.00
CA THR A 94 14.04 9.59 -4.10
C THR A 94 13.27 9.87 -5.39
N ALA A 95 12.46 10.94 -5.36
CA ALA A 95 11.65 11.37 -6.50
C ALA A 95 12.48 11.72 -7.75
N ASP A 96 13.70 12.23 -7.58
CA ASP A 96 14.59 12.63 -8.69
C ASP A 96 14.93 11.48 -9.65
N THR A 97 14.87 10.23 -9.16
CA THR A 97 15.07 9.02 -9.96
C THR A 97 13.78 8.22 -10.15
N GLY A 98 12.63 8.84 -9.90
CA GLY A 98 11.33 8.15 -9.93
C GLY A 98 11.21 7.05 -8.87
N TYR A 99 12.04 7.09 -7.81
CA TYR A 99 12.16 6.06 -6.77
C TYR A 99 12.73 4.69 -7.23
N PHE A 100 13.32 4.61 -8.42
CA PHE A 100 13.87 3.36 -8.96
C PHE A 100 15.17 2.91 -8.25
N PRO A 101 15.54 1.61 -8.39
CA PRO A 101 16.88 1.09 -8.16
C PRO A 101 18.01 1.97 -8.69
N LYS A 102 19.07 2.23 -7.90
CA LYS A 102 20.20 3.09 -8.34
C LYS A 102 21.31 2.29 -9.00
N ASN A 103 21.48 1.03 -8.61
CA ASN A 103 22.61 0.19 -9.03
C ASN A 103 22.24 -0.83 -10.12
N MET A 104 20.97 -0.88 -10.52
CA MET A 104 20.45 -1.79 -11.54
C MET A 104 19.21 -1.17 -12.20
N THR A 105 18.78 -1.75 -13.31
CA THR A 105 17.50 -1.41 -13.94
C THR A 105 16.58 -2.62 -13.77
N PRO A 106 15.47 -2.48 -13.04
CA PRO A 106 14.57 -3.60 -12.81
C PRO A 106 13.84 -3.95 -14.11
N ARG A 107 13.44 -5.22 -14.22
CA ARG A 107 12.63 -5.75 -15.34
C ARG A 107 11.16 -5.93 -14.94
N GLU A 108 10.90 -5.94 -13.64
CA GLU A 108 9.57 -5.95 -13.03
C GLU A 108 9.34 -4.64 -12.28
N ASN A 109 8.12 -4.40 -11.83
CA ASN A 109 7.73 -3.15 -11.20
C ASN A 109 8.49 -2.95 -9.88
N PRO A 110 9.24 -1.85 -9.68
CA PRO A 110 9.90 -1.59 -8.41
C PRO A 110 8.94 -1.15 -7.29
N PHE A 111 7.69 -0.82 -7.62
CA PHE A 111 6.63 -0.52 -6.65
C PHE A 111 5.84 -1.81 -6.39
N TYR A 112 6.37 -2.67 -5.54
CA TYR A 112 5.75 -3.92 -5.16
C TYR A 112 5.50 -3.98 -3.66
N LEU A 113 4.56 -4.81 -3.25
CA LEU A 113 4.21 -5.07 -1.86
C LEU A 113 3.76 -6.52 -1.68
N ASP A 114 3.55 -6.91 -0.42
CA ASP A 114 2.81 -8.11 -0.06
C ASP A 114 1.53 -7.79 0.73
N LEU A 115 0.68 -8.80 0.86
CA LEU A 115 -0.46 -8.81 1.77
C LEU A 115 -0.57 -10.21 2.38
N PRO A 116 -1.10 -10.37 3.61
CA PRO A 116 -1.07 -11.64 4.35
C PRO A 116 -2.12 -12.64 3.86
N PHE A 117 -2.05 -12.98 2.58
CA PHE A 117 -2.95 -13.91 1.89
C PHE A 117 -2.25 -14.55 0.67
N ASP A 118 -1.64 -15.72 0.88
CA ASP A 118 -1.06 -16.55 -0.18
C ASP A 118 -2.13 -17.42 -0.82
N ASP A 119 -2.72 -16.94 -1.91
CA ASP A 119 -3.78 -17.65 -2.59
C ASP A 119 -3.31 -18.83 -3.47
N VAL A 120 -2.02 -19.21 -3.39
CA VAL A 120 -1.41 -20.27 -4.20
C VAL A 120 -0.86 -21.42 -3.35
N ASN A 121 -0.01 -21.13 -2.36
CA ASN A 121 0.74 -22.17 -1.62
C ASN A 121 0.20 -22.43 -0.21
N ASP A 122 -0.45 -21.47 0.44
CA ASP A 122 -1.15 -21.71 1.71
C ASP A 122 -2.46 -22.47 1.46
N GLU A 123 -2.57 -23.69 1.99
CA GLU A 123 -3.72 -24.56 1.77
C GLU A 123 -5.05 -23.94 2.27
N THR A 124 -5.01 -23.11 3.31
CA THR A 124 -6.19 -22.47 3.90
C THR A 124 -6.65 -21.32 3.02
N ALA A 125 -5.75 -20.42 2.65
CA ALA A 125 -6.02 -19.33 1.72
C ALA A 125 -6.48 -19.86 0.35
N PHE A 126 -5.79 -20.85 -0.21
CA PHE A 126 -6.19 -21.48 -1.47
C PHE A 126 -7.61 -22.05 -1.41
N ALA A 127 -7.97 -22.72 -0.32
CA ALA A 127 -9.30 -23.33 -0.17
C ALA A 127 -10.44 -22.30 -0.09
N GLN A 128 -10.17 -21.08 0.40
CA GLN A 128 -11.17 -20.03 0.58
C GLN A 128 -11.11 -18.92 -0.49
N ARG A 129 -10.06 -18.85 -1.32
CA ARG A 129 -9.81 -17.73 -2.24
C ARG A 129 -10.98 -17.40 -3.18
N GLY A 130 -11.74 -18.41 -3.60
CA GLY A 130 -12.93 -18.22 -4.44
C GLY A 130 -14.12 -17.56 -3.73
N GLU A 131 -14.15 -17.60 -2.40
CA GLU A 131 -15.21 -17.00 -1.57
C GLU A 131 -14.81 -15.61 -1.06
N VAL A 132 -13.53 -15.42 -0.69
CA VAL A 132 -13.09 -14.21 0.03
C VAL A 132 -12.49 -13.13 -0.87
N ILE A 133 -11.93 -13.50 -2.03
CA ILE A 133 -11.32 -12.51 -2.94
C ILE A 133 -12.43 -11.80 -3.74
N PRO A 134 -12.55 -10.46 -3.66
CA PRO A 134 -13.69 -9.72 -4.22
C PRO A 134 -13.93 -9.94 -5.72
N TRP A 135 -12.84 -10.07 -6.49
CA TRP A 135 -12.87 -10.24 -7.95
C TRP A 135 -12.84 -11.71 -8.39
N ALA A 136 -12.94 -12.68 -7.48
CA ALA A 136 -12.83 -14.10 -7.81
C ALA A 136 -13.87 -14.58 -8.84
N ASP A 137 -15.07 -14.00 -8.84
CA ASP A 137 -16.15 -14.35 -9.77
C ASP A 137 -16.06 -13.63 -11.13
N GLU A 138 -15.07 -12.78 -11.33
CA GLU A 138 -14.87 -11.98 -12.54
C GLU A 138 -13.98 -12.68 -13.57
N SER A 139 -14.03 -12.26 -14.83
CA SER A 139 -13.08 -12.75 -15.84
C SER A 139 -11.78 -11.93 -15.78
N PRO A 140 -10.58 -12.55 -15.86
CA PRO A 140 -10.34 -13.98 -16.09
C PRO A 140 -10.35 -14.85 -14.82
N TYR A 141 -10.37 -14.26 -13.62
CA TYR A 141 -10.17 -14.93 -12.33
C TYR A 141 -11.07 -16.16 -12.09
N ARG A 142 -12.35 -16.09 -12.43
CA ARG A 142 -13.33 -17.18 -12.26
C ARG A 142 -12.92 -18.48 -12.92
N GLU A 143 -12.21 -18.41 -14.04
CA GLU A 143 -11.73 -19.59 -14.77
C GLU A 143 -10.54 -20.26 -14.09
N HIS A 144 -9.86 -19.52 -13.21
CA HIS A 144 -8.65 -19.92 -12.51
C HIS A 144 -8.85 -20.12 -11.00
N VAL A 145 -10.05 -19.94 -10.44
CA VAL A 145 -10.31 -20.10 -8.99
C VAL A 145 -9.83 -21.45 -8.44
N SER A 146 -9.81 -22.52 -9.24
CA SER A 146 -9.30 -23.84 -8.83
C SER A 146 -7.92 -24.21 -9.42
N ASP A 147 -7.23 -23.28 -10.07
CA ASP A 147 -5.93 -23.50 -10.71
C ASP A 147 -4.77 -23.13 -9.76
N PRO A 148 -3.99 -24.11 -9.25
CA PRO A 148 -2.86 -23.85 -8.35
C PRO A 148 -1.64 -23.24 -9.05
N ALA A 149 -1.65 -23.09 -10.39
CA ALA A 149 -0.61 -22.38 -11.13
C ALA A 149 -1.00 -20.92 -11.42
N PHE A 150 -2.11 -20.44 -10.86
CA PHE A 150 -2.62 -19.09 -11.08
C PHE A 150 -2.97 -18.44 -9.74
N SER A 151 -2.43 -17.24 -9.52
CA SER A 151 -2.79 -16.38 -8.40
C SER A 151 -3.86 -15.39 -8.83
N LEU A 152 -4.91 -15.25 -8.03
CA LEU A 152 -5.90 -14.18 -8.11
C LEU A 152 -5.37 -12.87 -7.51
N MET A 153 -4.30 -12.91 -6.71
CA MET A 153 -3.70 -11.76 -6.02
C MET A 153 -2.54 -11.12 -6.79
N LYS A 154 -1.62 -11.92 -7.35
CA LYS A 154 -0.42 -11.42 -8.04
C LYS A 154 -0.78 -10.40 -9.12
N ASN A 155 0.01 -9.33 -9.20
CA ASN A 155 -0.12 -8.19 -10.11
C ASN A 155 -1.34 -7.27 -9.86
N ARG A 156 -2.22 -7.58 -8.89
CA ARG A 156 -3.28 -6.65 -8.47
C ARG A 156 -2.66 -5.41 -7.82
N TRP A 157 -3.38 -4.29 -7.91
CA TRP A 157 -2.87 -3.00 -7.45
C TRP A 157 -3.44 -2.61 -6.10
N VAL A 158 -2.58 -1.97 -5.32
CA VAL A 158 -2.93 -1.39 -4.02
C VAL A 158 -2.58 0.09 -4.04
N ARG A 159 -3.51 0.91 -3.57
CA ARG A 159 -3.30 2.31 -3.25
C ARG A 159 -2.86 2.40 -1.79
N LEU A 160 -1.74 3.06 -1.53
CA LEU A 160 -1.21 3.31 -0.19
C LEU A 160 -1.11 4.81 0.06
N SER A 161 -1.44 5.26 1.27
CA SER A 161 -1.29 6.64 1.69
C SER A 161 -0.59 6.74 3.04
N SER A 162 0.36 7.66 3.17
CA SER A 162 1.01 8.01 4.44
C SER A 162 1.23 9.51 4.51
N GLY A 163 0.62 10.17 5.50
CA GLY A 163 0.59 11.63 5.58
C GLY A 163 -0.03 12.26 4.33
N GLU A 164 0.75 13.08 3.61
CA GLU A 164 0.31 13.74 2.36
C GLU A 164 0.68 12.93 1.10
N ASN A 165 1.41 11.82 1.25
CA ASN A 165 1.88 11.01 0.13
C ASN A 165 0.85 9.92 -0.20
N THR A 166 0.55 9.75 -1.49
CA THR A 166 -0.22 8.61 -2.01
C THR A 166 0.57 7.95 -3.14
N CYS A 167 0.76 6.64 -3.02
CA CYS A 167 1.54 5.81 -3.94
C CYS A 167 0.74 4.56 -4.30
N TYR A 168 1.17 3.87 -5.35
CA TYR A 168 0.51 2.67 -5.85
C TYR A 168 1.55 1.59 -6.11
N GLY A 169 1.23 0.34 -5.77
CA GLY A 169 2.12 -0.79 -6.00
C GLY A 169 1.36 -2.05 -6.41
N GLN A 170 2.09 -3.02 -6.96
CA GLN A 170 1.58 -4.35 -7.32
C GLN A 170 1.87 -5.37 -6.24
N ILE A 171 0.95 -6.30 -6.02
CA ILE A 171 1.16 -7.43 -5.13
C ILE A 171 2.09 -8.42 -5.83
N GLU A 172 3.27 -8.64 -5.28
CA GLU A 172 4.30 -9.53 -5.85
C GLU A 172 4.78 -10.62 -4.88
N ASP A 173 4.30 -10.59 -3.64
CA ASP A 173 4.53 -11.61 -2.62
C ASP A 173 3.31 -11.70 -1.66
N ALA A 174 3.38 -12.58 -0.65
CA ALA A 174 2.40 -12.70 0.43
C ALA A 174 3.11 -12.70 1.79
N GLY A 175 2.45 -12.15 2.81
CA GLY A 175 3.02 -11.90 4.13
C GLY A 175 2.55 -10.56 4.70
N PRO A 176 3.04 -10.11 5.87
CA PRO A 176 3.98 -10.79 6.76
C PRO A 176 3.28 -11.72 7.78
N ALA A 177 4.05 -12.68 8.31
CA ALA A 177 3.73 -13.62 9.42
C ALA A 177 2.55 -14.58 9.21
N ASN A 178 1.40 -14.07 8.79
CA ASN A 178 0.21 -14.85 8.44
C ASN A 178 0.01 -14.82 6.92
N TYR A 179 -0.36 -15.96 6.34
CA TYR A 179 -0.54 -16.11 4.89
C TYR A 179 -1.99 -16.43 4.51
N HIS A 180 -2.95 -16.32 5.43
CA HIS A 180 -4.37 -16.57 5.17
C HIS A 180 -5.32 -15.66 5.98
N ASP A 181 -4.93 -14.42 6.22
CA ASP A 181 -5.70 -13.43 7.00
C ASP A 181 -6.81 -12.74 6.17
N ALA A 182 -7.76 -13.54 5.68
CA ALA A 182 -8.85 -13.07 4.82
C ALA A 182 -9.70 -11.96 5.47
N ASP A 183 -9.92 -12.07 6.78
CA ASP A 183 -10.73 -11.14 7.55
C ASP A 183 -10.10 -9.74 7.61
N TYR A 184 -8.77 -9.67 7.70
CA TYR A 184 -8.05 -8.41 7.59
C TYR A 184 -7.96 -7.95 6.13
N VAL A 185 -7.56 -8.81 5.19
CA VAL A 185 -7.24 -8.40 3.82
C VAL A 185 -8.48 -8.01 3.00
N PHE A 186 -9.61 -8.71 3.18
CA PHE A 186 -10.82 -8.49 2.38
C PHE A 186 -12.01 -7.99 3.21
N GLY A 187 -11.88 -7.96 4.53
CA GLY A 187 -12.92 -7.48 5.43
C GLY A 187 -13.22 -5.99 5.27
N SER A 188 -14.48 -5.62 5.45
CA SER A 188 -14.94 -4.22 5.34
C SER A 188 -15.06 -3.50 6.69
N ASP A 189 -14.71 -4.17 7.78
CA ASP A 189 -14.81 -3.64 9.14
C ASP A 189 -13.50 -3.06 9.67
N ASP A 190 -12.55 -2.74 8.78
CA ASP A 190 -11.26 -2.09 9.06
C ASP A 190 -10.52 -2.77 10.23
N ARG A 191 -10.34 -4.09 10.10
CA ARG A 191 -9.58 -4.89 11.08
C ARG A 191 -8.09 -4.62 10.99
N ARG A 192 -7.39 -4.99 12.05
CA ARG A 192 -5.91 -5.06 12.07
C ARG A 192 -5.49 -6.51 11.79
N PRO A 193 -4.26 -6.73 11.30
CA PRO A 193 -3.72 -8.08 11.10
C PRO A 193 -3.90 -8.93 12.35
N ALA A 194 -4.22 -10.20 12.16
CA ALA A 194 -4.45 -11.15 13.23
C ALA A 194 -3.16 -11.48 14.00
N ASP A 195 -2.01 -11.37 13.33
CA ASP A 195 -0.69 -11.61 13.91
C ASP A 195 -0.09 -10.33 14.50
N ASN A 196 0.78 -10.49 15.50
CA ASN A 196 1.47 -9.40 16.20
C ASN A 196 3.00 -9.45 16.06
N GLU A 197 3.53 -10.36 15.24
CA GLU A 197 4.92 -10.32 14.77
C GLU A 197 5.17 -9.04 13.95
N PHE A 198 6.44 -8.63 13.88
CA PHE A 198 6.86 -7.41 13.18
C PHE A 198 6.10 -6.13 13.59
N ASP A 199 5.77 -5.99 14.90
CA ASP A 199 4.94 -4.90 15.46
C ASP A 199 3.48 -4.87 14.95
N GLY A 200 2.98 -6.02 14.48
CA GLY A 200 1.64 -6.13 13.89
C GLY A 200 1.59 -5.53 12.49
N ALA A 201 2.65 -5.73 11.71
CA ALA A 201 2.70 -5.34 10.30
C ALA A 201 1.58 -6.02 9.53
N GLY A 202 0.92 -5.25 8.65
CA GLY A 202 -0.17 -5.74 7.80
C GLY A 202 0.17 -5.78 6.32
N LEU A 203 1.37 -5.35 5.97
CA LEU A 203 2.00 -5.48 4.65
C LEU A 203 3.46 -5.02 4.74
N ASP A 204 4.27 -5.52 3.84
CA ASP A 204 5.61 -5.02 3.53
C ASP A 204 5.60 -4.26 2.21
N VAL A 205 6.37 -3.17 2.15
CA VAL A 205 6.51 -2.34 0.96
C VAL A 205 7.92 -2.39 0.40
N SER A 206 8.05 -2.31 -0.92
CA SER A 206 9.36 -2.19 -1.57
C SER A 206 10.12 -0.92 -1.16
N PRO A 207 11.44 -0.83 -1.43
CA PRO A 207 12.18 0.41 -1.23
C PRO A 207 11.60 1.60 -2.00
N ALA A 208 11.01 1.37 -3.18
CA ALA A 208 10.38 2.43 -3.99
C ALA A 208 9.12 2.99 -3.31
N LEU A 209 8.28 2.11 -2.75
CA LEU A 209 7.12 2.52 -1.97
C LEU A 209 7.54 3.19 -0.66
N ASN A 210 8.52 2.66 0.07
CA ASN A 210 9.08 3.30 1.28
C ASN A 210 9.47 4.77 1.01
N GLY A 211 10.27 5.01 -0.04
CA GLY A 211 10.68 6.36 -0.41
C GLY A 211 9.55 7.23 -0.94
N CYS A 212 8.58 6.65 -1.67
CA CYS A 212 7.42 7.35 -2.20
C CYS A 212 6.45 7.80 -1.10
N LEU A 213 6.18 6.91 -0.14
CA LEU A 213 5.32 7.17 1.02
C LEU A 213 6.00 8.07 2.05
N GLY A 214 7.32 8.23 1.97
CA GLY A 214 8.09 9.10 2.84
C GLY A 214 8.28 8.50 4.23
N PHE A 215 8.50 7.20 4.30
CA PHE A 215 8.82 6.51 5.55
C PHE A 215 10.05 7.13 6.22
N ARG A 216 10.06 7.12 7.55
CA ARG A 216 11.11 7.77 8.34
C ARG A 216 12.40 6.97 8.30
N GLU A 217 12.27 5.65 8.24
CA GLU A 217 13.37 4.69 8.29
C GLU A 217 13.23 3.71 7.13
N LEU A 218 14.38 3.27 6.60
CA LEU A 218 14.41 2.35 5.48
C LEU A 218 14.05 0.92 5.88
N ASP A 219 14.27 0.58 7.15
CA ASP A 219 14.10 -0.75 7.74
C ASP A 219 13.58 -0.57 9.18
N GLY A 220 12.48 0.18 9.30
CA GLY A 220 11.84 0.51 10.56
C GLY A 220 10.49 -0.19 10.70
N LEU A 221 10.05 -0.39 11.94
CA LEU A 221 8.78 -1.07 12.25
C LEU A 221 7.65 -0.10 12.67
N GLY A 222 7.85 1.20 12.49
CA GLY A 222 6.98 2.22 13.12
C GLY A 222 6.26 3.14 12.14
N ASP A 223 6.40 2.95 10.84
CA ASP A 223 5.68 3.73 9.84
C ASP A 223 4.33 3.08 9.54
N ARG A 224 3.33 3.92 9.27
CA ARG A 224 1.94 3.51 9.11
C ARG A 224 1.34 4.05 7.81
N VAL A 225 0.44 3.26 7.25
CA VAL A 225 -0.25 3.55 6.00
C VAL A 225 -1.75 3.31 6.14
N ASP A 226 -2.51 4.04 5.35
CA ASP A 226 -3.85 3.64 4.95
C ASP A 226 -3.75 2.99 3.58
N TRP A 227 -4.44 1.88 3.35
CA TRP A 227 -4.43 1.21 2.05
C TRP A 227 -5.80 0.67 1.63
N GLN A 228 -5.98 0.51 0.32
CA GLN A 228 -7.11 -0.21 -0.26
C GLN A 228 -6.68 -0.82 -1.60
N PHE A 229 -7.36 -1.88 -2.05
CA PHE A 229 -7.22 -2.30 -3.44
C PHE A 229 -7.70 -1.20 -4.40
N VAL A 230 -7.21 -1.29 -5.63
CA VAL A 230 -7.63 -0.42 -6.74
C VAL A 230 -7.49 -1.20 -8.04
N ASP A 231 -8.44 -1.01 -8.96
CA ASP A 231 -8.32 -1.63 -10.27
C ASP A 231 -7.25 -0.95 -11.12
N GLU A 232 -6.64 -1.72 -12.01
CA GLU A 232 -5.54 -1.25 -12.85
C GLU A 232 -5.93 0.00 -13.66
N ASP A 233 -7.17 0.05 -14.15
CA ASP A 233 -7.71 1.18 -14.92
C ASP A 233 -7.83 2.46 -14.09
N ASP A 234 -7.95 2.35 -12.76
CA ASP A 234 -8.10 3.47 -11.83
C ASP A 234 -6.77 3.92 -11.21
N VAL A 235 -5.67 3.21 -11.45
CA VAL A 235 -4.35 3.64 -11.01
C VAL A 235 -3.93 4.91 -11.79
N PRO A 236 -3.66 6.05 -11.15
CA PRO A 236 -3.30 7.27 -11.87
C PRO A 236 -1.88 7.17 -12.49
N PRO A 237 -1.55 8.02 -13.47
CA PRO A 237 -0.18 8.15 -13.96
C PRO A 237 0.79 8.50 -12.82
N GLY A 238 1.93 7.81 -12.77
CA GLY A 238 2.99 8.03 -11.80
C GLY A 238 4.20 7.13 -12.05
N PRO A 239 5.27 7.25 -11.25
CA PRO A 239 6.49 6.47 -11.43
C PRO A 239 6.24 4.96 -11.40
N TRP A 240 5.26 4.51 -10.60
CA TRP A 240 4.81 3.12 -10.50
C TRP A 240 4.29 2.51 -11.81
N ARG A 241 3.92 3.30 -12.82
CA ARG A 241 3.50 2.78 -14.14
C ARG A 241 4.63 2.73 -15.18
N THR A 242 5.86 3.08 -14.79
CA THR A 242 7.00 3.07 -15.74
C THR A 242 7.38 1.65 -16.15
N ILE A 243 7.29 0.70 -15.22
CA ILE A 243 7.39 -0.74 -15.47
C ILE A 243 6.22 -1.38 -14.74
N VAL A 244 5.44 -2.21 -15.43
CA VAL A 244 4.31 -2.97 -14.87
C VAL A 244 4.65 -4.43 -15.02
N THR A 245 4.62 -5.18 -13.92
CA THR A 245 4.79 -6.63 -13.93
C THR A 245 3.53 -7.25 -14.52
N THR A 246 3.72 -8.12 -15.51
CA THR A 246 2.62 -8.89 -16.14
C THR A 246 2.90 -10.39 -16.17
N SER A 247 4.04 -10.82 -15.63
CA SER A 247 4.39 -12.24 -15.44
C SER A 247 3.35 -12.87 -14.51
N GLY A 248 2.90 -14.09 -14.83
CA GLY A 248 2.09 -14.89 -13.91
C GLY A 248 2.96 -15.55 -12.82
N VAL A 249 2.37 -16.52 -12.11
CA VAL A 249 3.09 -17.37 -11.16
C VAL A 249 4.19 -18.18 -11.86
N GLN A 250 5.36 -18.30 -11.25
CA GLN A 250 6.54 -19.02 -11.73
C GLN A 250 7.14 -19.91 -10.63
N GLN A 251 6.65 -21.14 -10.44
CA GLN A 251 7.17 -22.11 -9.45
C GLN A 251 8.22 -23.08 -10.01
#